data_AF-A0A7Y5IUT2-F1
#
_entry.id   AF-A0A7Y5IUT2-F1
#
_cell.length_a   1.000
_cell.length_b   1.000
_cell.length_c   1.000
_cell.angle_alpha   90.00
_cell.angle_beta   90.00
_cell.angle_gamma   90.00
#
_symmetry.space_group_name_H-M   'P 1'
#
loop_
_entity.id
_entity.type
_entity.pdbx_description
1 polymer ?
#
loop_
_entity_poly.entity_id
_entity_poly.type
_entity_poly.pdbx_seq_one_letter_code
_entity_poly.pdbx_strand_id
1 'polypeptide(L)' 'MSIADVAAHFRCSVPTVRARLIPEGLPYYRVGNRWRFRREDVQAFEEELSMRRGQPRESNVIQLRRSSSGVD' A
#
# COMPACT_ATOMS: atom_id res chain seq x y z
N MET A 1 -6.20 10.24 4.86
CA MET A 1 -6.97 9.16 4.19
C MET A 1 -8.04 8.64 5.15
N SER A 2 -9.19 8.17 4.66
CA SER A 2 -10.22 7.56 5.52
C SER A 2 -9.94 6.07 5.74
N ILE A 3 -10.62 5.43 6.69
CA ILE A 3 -10.47 3.98 6.89
C ILE A 3 -10.94 3.16 5.68
N ALA A 4 -11.89 3.69 4.90
CA ALA A 4 -12.34 3.05 3.67
C ALA A 4 -11.27 3.12 2.57
N ASP A 5 -10.56 4.24 2.46
CA ASP A 5 -9.42 4.37 1.53
C ASP A 5 -8.30 3.36 1.87
N VAL A 6 -8.00 3.21 3.17
CA VAL A 6 -6.99 2.25 3.64
C VAL A 6 -7.42 0.82 3.35
N ALA A 7 -8.69 0.48 3.61
CA ALA A 7 -9.25 -0.83 3.29
C ALA A 7 -9.14 -1.14 1.78
N ALA A 8 -9.47 -0.17 0.93
CA ALA A 8 -9.34 -0.29 -0.52
C ALA A 8 -7.87 -0.47 -0.96
N HIS A 9 -6.95 0.28 -0.35
CA HIS A 9 -5.51 0.20 -0.63
C HIS A 9 -4.94 -1.19 -0.34
N PHE A 10 -5.20 -1.74 0.85
CA PHE A 10 -4.77 -3.08 1.24
C PHE A 10 -5.65 -4.22 0.69
N ARG A 11 -6.65 -3.89 -0.15
CA ARG A 11 -7.63 -4.83 -0.72
C ARG A 11 -8.28 -5.72 0.34
N CYS A 12 -8.67 -5.13 1.47
CA CYS A 12 -9.29 -5.82 2.58
C CYS A 12 -10.54 -5.07 3.08
N SER A 13 -11.26 -5.66 4.04
CA SER A 13 -12.46 -5.05 4.60
C SER A 13 -12.13 -4.06 5.72
N VAL A 14 -12.93 -3.00 5.89
CA VAL A 14 -12.83 -2.06 7.03
C VAL A 14 -12.72 -2.75 8.40
N PRO A 15 -13.52 -3.79 8.73
CA PRO A 15 -13.33 -4.53 9.98
C PRO A 15 -11.94 -5.19 10.08
N THR A 16 -11.36 -5.66 8.97
CA THR A 16 -10.00 -6.21 8.94
C THR A 16 -8.96 -5.14 9.26
N VAL A 17 -9.12 -3.91 8.73
CA VAL A 17 -8.24 -2.79 9.10
C VAL A 17 -8.26 -2.57 10.61
N ARG A 18 -9.44 -2.56 11.23
CA ARG A 18 -9.60 -2.32 12.68
C ARG A 18 -9.09 -3.46 13.55
N ALA A 19 -9.41 -4.70 13.17
CA ALA A 19 -9.13 -5.87 13.98
C ALA A 19 -7.71 -6.43 13.76
N ARG A 20 -7.05 -6.06 12.66
CA ARG A 20 -5.76 -6.65 12.26
C ARG A 20 -4.69 -5.61 11.96
N LEU A 21 -4.91 -4.67 11.05
CA LEU A 21 -3.84 -3.73 10.66
C LEU A 21 -3.48 -2.75 11.78
N ILE A 22 -4.48 -2.22 12.48
CA ILE A 22 -4.25 -1.33 13.63
C ILE A 22 -3.47 -2.02 14.76
N PRO A 23 -3.86 -3.23 15.23
CA PRO A 23 -3.07 -3.93 16.24
C PRO A 23 -1.72 -4.45 15.72
N GLU A 24 -1.56 -4.67 14.40
CA GLU A 24 -0.25 -5.00 13.81
C GLU A 24 0.71 -3.79 13.75
N GLY A 25 0.24 -2.57 14.02
CA GLY A 25 1.08 -1.37 14.15
C GLY A 25 0.73 -0.21 13.23
N LEU A 26 -0.35 -0.28 12.45
CA LEU A 26 -0.71 0.78 11.51
C LEU A 26 -1.02 2.11 12.24
N PRO A 27 -0.26 3.20 11.96
CA PRO A 27 -0.48 4.48 12.63
C PRO A 27 -1.81 5.11 12.21
N TYR A 28 -2.56 5.62 13.17
CA TYR A 28 -3.81 6.32 12.93
C TYR A 28 -4.04 7.44 13.93
N TYR A 29 -4.89 8.39 13.55
CA TYR A 29 -5.39 9.43 14.44
C TYR A 29 -6.90 9.60 14.27
N ARG A 30 -7.55 10.14 15.30
CA ARG A 30 -8.99 10.38 15.29
C ARG A 30 -9.28 11.86 15.13
N VAL A 31 -10.20 12.18 14.24
CA VAL A 31 -10.77 13.52 14.10
C VAL A 31 -12.26 13.39 14.39
N GLY A 32 -12.65 13.73 15.62
CA GLY A 32 -13.97 13.42 16.16
C GLY A 32 -14.24 11.91 16.12
N ASN A 33 -15.36 11.51 15.51
CA ASN A 33 -15.72 10.10 15.39
C ASN A 33 -15.15 9.40 14.13
N ARG A 34 -14.26 10.06 13.37
CA ARG A 34 -13.71 9.52 12.12
C ARG A 34 -12.25 9.10 12.29
N TRP A 35 -11.94 7.93 11.74
CA TRP A 35 -10.58 7.41 11.65
C TRP A 35 -9.86 8.07 10.47
N ARG A 36 -8.65 8.56 10.72
CA ARG A 36 -7.79 9.18 9.72
C ARG A 36 -6.40 8.57 9.77
N PHE A 37 -5.81 8.44 8.59
CA PHE A 37 -4.50 7.87 8.37
C PHE A 37 -3.69 8.84 7.50
N ARG A 38 -2.43 9.06 7.81
CA ARG A 38 -1.55 9.79 6.89
C ARG A 38 -1.10 8.84 5.78
N ARG A 39 -0.88 9.38 4.60
CA ARG A 39 -0.45 8.56 3.46
C ARG A 39 0.97 8.05 3.65
N GLU A 40 1.86 8.87 4.23
CA GLU A 40 3.24 8.48 4.57
C GLU A 40 3.27 7.26 5.50
N ASP A 41 2.48 7.28 6.57
CA ASP A 41 2.38 6.20 7.55
C ASP A 41 1.87 4.89 6.93
N VAL A 42 0.87 4.98 6.05
CA VAL A 42 0.29 3.82 5.36
C VAL A 42 1.32 3.14 4.44
N GLN A 43 2.09 3.94 3.69
CA GLN A 43 3.15 3.42 2.81
C GLN A 43 4.29 2.80 3.61
N ALA A 44 4.77 3.49 4.65
CA ALA A 44 5.83 2.97 5.51
C ALA A 44 5.42 1.64 6.17
N PHE A 45 4.15 1.52 6.60
CA PHE A 45 3.62 0.28 7.14
C PHE A 45 3.49 -0.82 6.08
N GLU A 46 3.11 -0.50 4.84
CA GLU A 46 3.11 -1.47 3.74
C GLU A 46 4.52 -2.00 3.44
N GLU A 47 5.52 -1.11 3.40
CA GLU A 47 6.92 -1.49 3.24
C GLU A 47 7.40 -2.39 4.38
N GLU A 48 7.09 -2.03 5.63
CA GLU A 48 7.42 -2.85 6.80
C GLU A 48 6.76 -4.24 6.72
N LEU A 49 5.46 -4.31 6.40
CA LEU A 49 4.74 -5.58 6.22
C LEU A 49 5.35 -6.43 5.11
N SER A 50 5.77 -5.80 4.01
CA SER A 50 6.45 -6.46 2.89
C SER A 50 7.80 -7.01 3.31
N MET A 51 8.60 -6.23 4.06
CA MET A 51 9.88 -6.67 4.61
C MET A 51 9.74 -7.83 5.60
N ARG A 52 8.76 -7.75 6.53
CA ARG A 52 8.49 -8.81 7.51
C ARG A 52 8.05 -10.12 6.86
N ARG A 53 7.47 -10.07 5.67
CA ARG A 53 7.04 -11.25 4.91
C ARG A 53 8.12 -11.86 4.01
N GLY A 54 9.31 -11.25 3.91
CA GLY A 54 10.39 -11.71 3.04
C GLY A 54 10.09 -11.46 1.56
N GLN A 55 10.77 -10.46 0.98
CA GLN A 55 10.64 -9.89 -0.39
C GLN A 55 10.72 -10.87 -1.60
N PRO A 56 10.47 -10.43 -2.88
CA PRO A 56 10.17 -9.07 -3.36
C PRO A 56 8.96 -8.91 -4.29
N ARG A 57 8.45 -7.67 -4.41
CA ARG A 57 7.70 -7.22 -5.59
C ARG A 57 8.51 -6.16 -6.33
N GLU A 58 9.60 -6.59 -6.94
CA GLU A 58 10.10 -5.92 -8.14
C GLU A 58 9.60 -6.70 -9.35
N SER A 59 8.68 -6.11 -10.11
CA SER A 59 8.44 -6.42 -11.54
C SER A 59 7.38 -5.48 -12.08
N ASN A 60 7.78 -4.31 -12.58
CA ASN A 60 7.49 -3.92 -13.96
C ASN A 60 8.28 -2.65 -14.34
N VAL A 61 9.58 -2.79 -14.58
CA VAL A 61 10.27 -1.83 -15.45
C VAL A 61 9.86 -2.20 -16.87
N ILE A 62 8.89 -1.47 -17.41
CA ILE A 62 8.45 -1.61 -18.81
C ILE A 62 9.63 -1.18 -19.68
N GLN A 63 10.45 -2.15 -20.10
CA GLN A 63 11.47 -1.92 -21.11
C GLN A 63 10.77 -1.89 -22.48
N LEU A 64 10.08 -0.78 -22.75
CA LEU A 64 9.56 -0.45 -24.07
C LEU A 64 10.77 -0.15 -24.97
N ARG A 65 11.36 -1.19 -25.58
CA ARG A 65 12.29 -1.01 -26.69
C ARG A 65 11.51 -0.33 -27.81
N ARG A 66 11.73 0.98 -27.95
CA ARG A 66 11.42 1.74 -29.15
C ARG A 66 12.04 1.08 -30.36
N SER A 67 11.23 0.97 -31.39
CA SER A 67 11.48 0.55 -32.76
C SER A 67 12.55 1.38 -33.46
N SER A 68 13.36 0.75 -34.33
CA SER A 68 14.04 1.24 -35.56
C SER A 68 15.16 0.24 -35.90
N SER A 69 15.53 -0.15 -37.12
CA SER A 69 15.15 0.19 -38.49
C SER A 69 15.81 -0.86 -39.42
N GLY A 70 15.19 -1.14 -40.56
CA GLY A 70 15.83 -1.40 -41.86
C GLY A 70 16.82 -2.56 -42.00
N VAL A 71 16.47 -3.54 -42.83
CA VAL A 71 17.43 -4.09 -43.80
C VAL A 71 16.78 -4.14 -45.17
N ASP A 72 17.60 -3.72 -46.12
CA ASP A 72 17.44 -3.49 -47.55
C ASP A 72 16.77 -4.64 -48.33
#